data_AF-A0A4R3MH44-F1
#
_entry.id   AF-A0A4R3MH44-F1
#
_cell.length_a   1.000
_cell.length_b   1.000
_cell.length_c   1.000
_cell.angle_alpha   90.00
_cell.angle_beta   90.00
_cell.angle_gamma   90.00
#
_symmetry.space_group_name_H-M   'P 1'
#
loop_
_entity.id
_entity.type
_entity.pdbx_description
1 polymer ?
#
loop_
_entity_poly.entity_id
_entity_poly.type
_entity_poly.pdbx_seq_one_letter_code
_entity_poly.pdbx_strand_id
1 'polypeptide(L)'
;MFFSIYGGILPLRVLEEISFWKLQEKEHTTVILQTLEVLEPIYIQELERWHIDLAETEETANDYLRAYASPTNGRIFTLEELDPFIQHCFDQSNQFIIFLAEMINNSIVADIQRFAPIIVDHVIRESRYFVDITQKLIEGEVITFDPLDT
;
A
#
# COMPACT_ATOMS: atom_id res chain seq x y z
N MET A 1 0.75 25.59 8.52
CA MET A 1 -0.62 25.98 8.10
C MET A 1 -0.99 25.16 6.85
N PHE A 2 -1.13 23.83 6.98
CA PHE A 2 -1.42 22.93 5.85
C PHE A 2 -2.93 22.67 5.65
N PHE A 3 -3.75 23.08 6.62
CA PHE A 3 -5.21 23.20 6.49
C PHE A 3 -5.67 24.13 5.34
N SER A 4 -4.74 24.85 4.68
CA SER A 4 -5.02 25.81 3.61
C SER A 4 -4.84 25.29 2.19
N ILE A 5 -4.20 24.13 1.94
CA ILE A 5 -3.92 23.66 0.57
C ILE A 5 -4.95 22.62 0.09
N TYR A 6 -5.48 21.78 0.98
CA TYR A 6 -6.33 20.64 0.59
C TYR A 6 -7.81 20.73 1.00
N GLY A 7 -8.26 21.80 1.67
CA GLY A 7 -9.70 22.11 1.88
C GLY A 7 -10.61 20.88 2.09
N GLY A 8 -11.75 20.83 1.39
CA GLY A 8 -12.69 19.69 1.42
C GLY A 8 -12.31 18.50 0.54
N ILE A 9 -11.12 18.46 -0.06
CA ILE A 9 -10.67 17.38 -0.96
C ILE A 9 -9.76 16.35 -0.27
N LEU A 10 -9.46 16.52 1.04
CA LEU A 10 -8.63 15.60 1.81
C LEU A 10 -9.13 14.13 1.75
N PRO A 11 -10.43 13.82 1.92
CA PRO A 11 -10.94 12.46 1.77
C PRO A 11 -10.68 11.86 0.38
N LEU A 12 -10.85 12.67 -0.68
CA LEU A 12 -10.55 12.26 -2.05
C LEU A 12 -9.06 11.93 -2.19
N ARG A 13 -8.17 12.78 -1.65
CA ARG A 13 -6.73 12.55 -1.75
C ARG A 13 -6.29 11.28 -1.03
N VAL A 14 -6.85 11.00 0.15
CA VAL A 14 -6.56 9.76 0.89
C VAL A 14 -6.97 8.53 0.07
N LEU A 15 -8.13 8.58 -0.60
CA LEU A 15 -8.56 7.50 -1.48
C LEU A 15 -7.65 7.32 -2.71
N GLU A 16 -7.14 8.41 -3.28
CA GLU A 16 -6.16 8.35 -4.38
C GLU A 16 -4.84 7.68 -3.93
N GLU A 17 -4.31 8.04 -2.76
CA GLU A 17 -3.11 7.40 -2.20
C GLU A 17 -3.35 5.91 -1.94
N ILE A 18 -4.49 5.55 -1.33
CA ILE A 18 -4.84 4.14 -1.08
C ILE A 18 -4.91 3.36 -2.39
N SER A 19 -5.65 3.86 -3.39
CA SER A 19 -5.77 3.20 -4.70
C SER A 19 -4.39 2.98 -5.35
N PHE A 20 -3.58 4.04 -5.39
CA PHE A 20 -2.23 3.97 -5.96
C PHE A 20 -1.34 2.94 -5.24
N TRP A 21 -1.26 3.00 -3.91
CA TRP A 21 -0.36 2.14 -3.16
C TRP A 21 -0.83 0.68 -3.09
N LYS A 22 -2.15 0.42 -3.08
CA LYS A 22 -2.65 -0.95 -3.16
C LYS A 22 -2.36 -1.59 -4.52
N LEU A 23 -2.43 -0.80 -5.60
CA LEU A 23 -1.94 -1.24 -6.90
C LEU A 23 -0.43 -1.57 -6.86
N GLN A 24 0.40 -0.70 -6.27
CA GLN A 24 1.85 -0.95 -6.14
C GLN A 24 2.14 -2.21 -5.32
N GLU A 25 1.53 -2.40 -4.16
CA GLU A 25 1.72 -3.60 -3.33
C GLU A 25 1.30 -4.87 -4.08
N LYS A 26 0.17 -4.84 -4.82
CA LYS A 26 -0.27 -5.93 -5.69
C LYS A 26 0.73 -6.23 -6.81
N GLU A 27 1.29 -5.20 -7.44
CA GLU A 27 2.32 -5.37 -8.47
C GLU A 27 3.62 -5.93 -7.87
N HIS A 28 3.97 -5.53 -6.64
CA HIS A 28 5.13 -6.04 -5.93
C HIS A 28 5.05 -7.54 -5.64
N THR A 29 3.88 -8.10 -5.34
CA THR A 29 3.75 -9.56 -5.21
C THR A 29 4.13 -10.26 -6.53
N THR A 30 3.73 -9.68 -7.67
CA THR A 30 4.07 -10.20 -9.00
C THR A 30 5.56 -10.06 -9.29
N VAL A 31 6.17 -8.92 -8.97
CA VAL A 31 7.61 -8.70 -9.12
C VAL A 31 8.39 -9.72 -8.31
N ILE A 32 8.03 -9.95 -7.05
CA ILE A 32 8.69 -10.94 -6.19
C ILE A 32 8.56 -12.35 -6.80
N LEU A 33 7.33 -12.77 -7.17
CA LEU A 33 7.08 -14.08 -7.77
C LEU A 33 7.86 -14.30 -9.08
N GLN A 34 8.09 -13.25 -9.87
CA GLN A 34 8.78 -13.35 -11.16
C GLN A 34 10.31 -13.23 -11.04
N THR A 35 10.83 -12.68 -9.95
CA THR A 35 12.28 -12.41 -9.78
C THR A 35 12.96 -13.37 -8.83
N LEU A 36 12.24 -13.85 -7.80
CA LEU A 36 12.78 -14.78 -6.82
C LEU A 36 12.63 -16.21 -7.32
N GLU A 37 13.76 -16.78 -7.73
CA GLU A 37 13.84 -18.19 -8.14
C GLU A 37 13.87 -19.08 -6.90
N VAL A 38 13.43 -20.33 -7.03
CA VAL A 38 13.48 -21.35 -5.97
C VAL A 38 12.81 -20.96 -4.65
N LEU A 39 11.91 -19.98 -4.68
CA LEU A 39 11.08 -19.60 -3.53
C LEU A 39 10.23 -20.80 -3.07
N GLU A 40 10.13 -21.00 -1.76
CA GLU A 40 9.41 -22.14 -1.20
C GLU A 40 7.92 -22.07 -1.54
N PRO A 41 7.25 -23.21 -1.82
CA PRO A 41 5.85 -23.23 -2.24
C PRO A 41 4.88 -22.54 -1.27
N ILE A 42 5.21 -22.50 0.02
CA ILE A 42 4.41 -21.80 1.03
C ILE A 42 4.41 -20.28 0.80
N TYR A 43 5.56 -19.70 0.48
CA TYR A 43 5.67 -18.26 0.24
C TYR A 43 5.09 -17.88 -1.13
N ILE A 44 5.21 -18.76 -2.13
CA ILE A 44 4.53 -18.57 -3.43
C ILE A 44 3.02 -18.47 -3.23
N GLN A 45 2.42 -19.44 -2.51
CA GLN A 45 0.98 -19.45 -2.24
C GLN A 45 0.54 -18.22 -1.43
N GLU A 46 1.29 -17.84 -0.41
CA GLU A 46 0.93 -16.65 0.38
C GLU A 46 1.07 -15.35 -0.42
N LEU A 47 2.07 -15.21 -1.31
CA LEU A 47 2.17 -14.07 -2.23
C LEU A 47 1.01 -13.99 -3.24
N GLU A 48 0.55 -15.13 -3.74
CA GLU A 48 -0.64 -15.21 -4.61
C GLU A 48 -1.91 -14.77 -3.87
N ARG A 49 -2.03 -15.11 -2.57
CA ARG A 49 -3.15 -14.66 -1.72
C ARG A 49 -3.07 -13.16 -1.46
N TRP A 50 -1.88 -12.64 -1.13
CA TRP A 50 -1.65 -11.21 -1.00
C TRP A 50 -2.03 -10.45 -2.27
N HIS A 51 -1.68 -10.97 -3.46
CA HIS A 51 -2.06 -10.35 -4.72
C HIS A 51 -3.57 -10.16 -4.85
N ILE A 52 -4.36 -11.18 -4.50
CA ILE A 52 -5.82 -11.14 -4.57
C ILE A 52 -6.38 -10.14 -3.54
N ASP A 53 -5.97 -10.26 -2.28
CA ASP A 53 -6.49 -9.43 -1.19
C ASP A 53 -6.17 -7.93 -1.41
N LEU A 54 -4.98 -7.63 -1.94
CA LEU A 54 -4.58 -6.26 -2.30
C LEU A 54 -5.38 -5.74 -3.50
N ALA A 55 -5.65 -6.58 -4.51
CA ALA A 55 -6.47 -6.21 -5.65
C ALA A 55 -7.92 -5.90 -5.26
N GLU A 56 -8.51 -6.68 -4.34
CA GLU A 56 -9.85 -6.41 -3.81
C GLU A 56 -9.91 -5.08 -3.03
N THR A 57 -8.85 -4.77 -2.31
CA THR A 57 -8.73 -3.52 -1.53
C THR A 57 -8.56 -2.30 -2.44
N GLU A 58 -7.70 -2.42 -3.47
CA GLU A 58 -7.55 -1.42 -4.54
C GLU A 58 -8.90 -1.13 -5.21
N GLU A 59 -9.65 -2.17 -5.58
CA GLU A 59 -10.93 -2.00 -6.28
C GLU A 59 -11.98 -1.33 -5.39
N THR A 60 -11.95 -1.62 -4.08
CA THR A 60 -12.80 -0.92 -3.10
C THR A 60 -12.47 0.57 -3.04
N ALA A 61 -11.18 0.95 -3.05
CA ALA A 61 -10.78 2.35 -3.13
C ALA A 61 -11.25 3.00 -4.44
N ASN A 62 -11.13 2.28 -5.56
CA ASN A 62 -11.61 2.74 -6.86
C ASN A 62 -13.13 2.93 -6.90
N ASP A 63 -13.91 2.10 -6.21
CA ASP A 63 -15.36 2.28 -6.06
C ASP A 63 -15.70 3.59 -5.35
N TYR A 64 -15.00 3.93 -4.26
CA TYR A 64 -15.16 5.22 -3.59
C TYR A 64 -14.80 6.39 -4.52
N LEU A 65 -13.68 6.29 -5.26
CA LEU A 65 -13.26 7.31 -6.23
C LEU A 65 -14.30 7.51 -7.35
N ARG A 66 -14.86 6.41 -7.88
CA ARG A 66 -15.94 6.47 -8.88
C ARG A 66 -17.21 7.11 -8.33
N ALA A 67 -17.57 6.80 -7.08
CA ALA A 67 -18.71 7.43 -6.41
C ALA A 67 -18.49 8.94 -6.21
N TYR A 68 -17.26 9.38 -5.95
CA TYR A 68 -16.91 10.81 -5.86
C TYR A 68 -17.03 11.51 -7.22
N ALA A 69 -16.54 10.88 -8.30
CA ALA A 69 -16.51 11.46 -9.65
C ALA A 69 -17.87 11.41 -10.40
N SER A 70 -18.89 10.76 -9.83
CA SER A 70 -20.18 10.56 -10.50
C SER A 70 -20.90 11.90 -10.79
N PRO A 71 -21.22 12.22 -12.07
CA PRO A 71 -21.84 13.50 -12.42
C PRO A 71 -23.33 13.58 -12.06
N THR A 72 -23.99 12.45 -11.82
CA THR A 72 -25.44 12.37 -11.56
C THR A 72 -25.76 12.09 -10.11
N ASN A 73 -24.87 11.41 -9.38
CA ASN A 73 -25.09 11.01 -7.98
C ASN A 73 -23.77 11.03 -7.18
N GLY A 74 -22.93 12.03 -7.43
CA GLY A 74 -21.66 12.22 -6.74
C GLY A 74 -21.84 12.24 -5.23
N ARG A 75 -21.06 11.43 -4.51
CA ARG A 75 -21.04 11.43 -3.05
C ARG A 75 -19.69 11.93 -2.56
N ILE A 76 -19.72 12.97 -1.76
CA ILE A 76 -18.56 13.42 -1.00
C ILE A 76 -18.56 12.64 0.31
N PHE A 77 -17.45 11.96 0.59
CA PHE A 77 -17.24 11.24 1.84
C PHE A 77 -16.46 12.12 2.81
N THR A 78 -16.76 12.01 4.09
CA THR A 78 -15.94 12.54 5.17
C THR A 78 -14.84 11.55 5.55
N LEU A 79 -13.77 12.01 6.21
CA LEU A 79 -12.76 11.09 6.75
C LEU A 79 -13.35 10.13 7.78
N GLU A 80 -14.30 10.58 8.60
CA GLU A 80 -14.97 9.74 9.60
C GLU A 80 -15.73 8.57 8.94
N GLU A 81 -16.39 8.81 7.81
CA GLU A 81 -17.06 7.73 7.05
C GLU A 81 -16.07 6.74 6.42
N LEU A 82 -14.86 7.19 6.11
CA LEU A 82 -13.81 6.37 5.49
C LEU A 82 -12.88 5.71 6.51
N ASP A 83 -12.89 6.16 7.77
CA ASP A 83 -11.95 5.74 8.82
C ASP A 83 -11.83 4.21 8.96
N PRO A 84 -12.93 3.42 8.97
CA PRO A 84 -12.81 1.97 9.04
C PRO A 84 -12.06 1.35 7.84
N PHE A 85 -12.26 1.92 6.65
CA PHE A 85 -11.59 1.46 5.43
C PHE A 85 -10.12 1.89 5.40
N ILE A 86 -9.82 3.13 5.83
CA ILE A 86 -8.46 3.65 5.95
C ILE A 86 -7.65 2.79 6.93
N GLN A 87 -8.21 2.50 8.11
CA GLN A 87 -7.55 1.66 9.11
C GLN A 87 -7.30 0.25 8.57
N HIS A 88 -8.27 -0.33 7.87
CA HIS A 88 -8.07 -1.62 7.20
C HIS A 88 -6.90 -1.59 6.21
N CYS A 89 -6.78 -0.53 5.40
CA CYS A 89 -5.67 -0.39 4.44
C CYS A 89 -4.31 -0.32 5.13
N PHE A 90 -4.21 0.41 6.25
CA PHE A 90 -2.99 0.50 7.05
C PHE A 90 -2.64 -0.83 7.72
N ASP A 91 -3.62 -1.49 8.33
CA ASP A 91 -3.41 -2.79 8.97
C ASP A 91 -2.97 -3.84 7.95
N GLN A 92 -3.55 -3.82 6.75
CA GLN A 92 -3.18 -4.72 5.66
C GLN A 92 -1.74 -4.47 5.19
N SER A 93 -1.34 -3.21 4.96
CA SER A 93 0.04 -2.90 4.56
C SER A 93 1.05 -3.28 5.64
N ASN A 94 0.74 -3.03 6.91
CA ASN A 94 1.60 -3.45 8.02
C ASN A 94 1.76 -4.97 8.12
N GLN A 95 0.68 -5.72 7.92
CA GLN A 95 0.73 -7.19 7.86
C GLN A 95 1.53 -7.69 6.66
N PHE A 96 1.38 -7.05 5.50
CA PHE A 96 2.16 -7.38 4.30
C PHE A 96 3.66 -7.14 4.53
N ILE A 97 4.02 -6.01 5.14
CA ILE A 97 5.40 -5.70 5.54
C ILE A 97 5.98 -6.77 6.47
N ILE A 98 5.22 -7.19 7.49
CA ILE A 98 5.66 -8.24 8.43
C ILE A 98 5.89 -9.55 7.68
N PHE A 99 4.93 -9.95 6.85
CA PHE A 99 5.04 -11.14 6.03
C PHE A 99 6.29 -11.13 5.14
N LEU A 100 6.54 -10.03 4.42
CA LEU A 100 7.70 -9.90 3.54
C LEU A 100 9.02 -10.01 4.32
N ALA A 101 9.09 -9.35 5.48
CA ALA A 101 10.26 -9.42 6.35
C ALA A 101 10.50 -10.84 6.89
N GLU A 102 9.44 -11.53 7.29
CA GLU A 102 9.53 -12.93 7.72
C GLU A 102 9.93 -13.86 6.58
N MET A 103 9.34 -13.70 5.40
CA MET A 103 9.66 -14.47 4.20
C MET A 103 11.15 -14.38 3.88
N ILE A 104 11.69 -13.17 3.73
CA ILE A 104 13.07 -13.01 3.28
C ILE A 104 14.11 -13.42 4.34
N ASN A 105 13.76 -13.33 5.63
CA ASN A 105 14.65 -13.77 6.71
C ASN A 105 14.67 -15.29 6.90
N ASN A 106 13.65 -16.02 6.43
CA ASN A 106 13.52 -17.46 6.63
C ASN A 106 13.61 -18.29 5.34
N SER A 107 13.54 -17.65 4.17
CA SER A 107 13.66 -18.32 2.88
C SER A 107 15.12 -18.56 2.50
N ILE A 108 15.38 -19.74 1.92
CA ILE A 108 16.70 -20.06 1.34
C ILE A 108 17.08 -19.12 0.19
N VAL A 109 16.10 -18.43 -0.42
CA VAL A 109 16.35 -17.54 -1.55
C VAL A 109 17.30 -16.39 -1.19
N ALA A 110 17.30 -15.94 0.07
CA ALA A 110 18.20 -14.90 0.54
C ALA A 110 19.67 -15.32 0.49
N ASP A 111 19.95 -16.62 0.70
CA ASP A 111 21.30 -17.18 0.62
C ASP A 111 21.75 -17.44 -0.82
N ILE A 112 20.79 -17.73 -1.71
CA ILE A 112 21.06 -18.13 -3.10
C ILE A 112 21.12 -16.91 -4.04
N GLN A 113 20.18 -15.97 -3.90
CA GLN A 113 20.02 -14.81 -4.76
C GLN A 113 20.35 -13.53 -3.99
N ARG A 114 21.56 -12.99 -4.18
CA ARG A 114 22.05 -11.80 -3.46
C ARG A 114 21.18 -10.55 -3.59
N PHE A 115 20.38 -10.45 -4.66
CA PHE A 115 19.48 -9.31 -4.87
C PHE A 115 18.11 -9.50 -4.19
N ALA A 116 17.79 -10.70 -3.70
CA ALA A 116 16.48 -10.98 -3.11
C ALA A 116 16.19 -10.08 -1.90
N PRO A 117 17.12 -9.91 -0.92
CA PRO A 117 16.91 -8.97 0.18
C PRO A 117 16.74 -7.52 -0.30
N ILE A 118 17.48 -7.10 -1.33
CA ILE A 118 17.42 -5.73 -1.86
C ILE A 118 16.03 -5.42 -2.42
N ILE A 119 15.45 -6.34 -3.20
CA ILE A 119 14.11 -6.18 -3.78
C ILE A 119 13.06 -6.15 -2.67
N VAL A 120 13.09 -7.13 -1.76
CA VAL A 120 12.07 -7.23 -0.69
C VAL A 120 12.16 -6.03 0.26
N ASP A 121 13.36 -5.59 0.61
CA ASP A 121 13.55 -4.41 1.45
C ASP A 121 13.05 -3.12 0.79
N HIS A 122 13.18 -3.00 -0.54
CA HIS A 122 12.62 -1.86 -1.28
C HIS A 122 11.09 -1.84 -1.21
N VAL A 123 10.46 -2.98 -1.48
CA VAL A 123 8.99 -3.14 -1.35
C VAL A 123 8.53 -2.79 0.08
N ILE A 124 9.24 -3.28 1.10
CA ILE A 124 8.94 -2.97 2.50
C ILE A 124 9.03 -1.46 2.78
N ARG A 125 10.05 -0.77 2.27
CA ARG A 125 10.18 0.69 2.46
C ARG A 125 9.04 1.45 1.81
N GLU A 126 8.66 1.08 0.60
CA GLU A 126 7.57 1.73 -0.13
C GLU A 126 6.20 1.50 0.55
N SER A 127 5.92 0.29 1.03
CA SER A 127 4.72 0.03 1.84
C SER A 127 4.70 0.82 3.16
N ARG A 128 5.86 1.02 3.82
CA ARG A 128 5.94 1.87 5.03
C ARG A 128 5.70 3.34 4.68
N TYR A 129 6.30 3.79 3.58
CA TYR A 129 6.12 5.15 3.09
C TYR A 129 4.63 5.47 2.85
N PHE A 130 3.89 4.55 2.23
CA PHE A 130 2.44 4.68 2.08
C PHE A 130 1.74 4.96 3.41
N VAL A 131 1.96 4.10 4.42
CA VAL A 131 1.32 4.21 5.74
C VAL A 131 1.67 5.56 6.38
N ASP A 132 2.97 5.87 6.46
CA ASP A 132 3.46 7.06 7.14
C ASP A 132 2.97 8.37 6.49
N ILE A 133 3.01 8.44 5.16
CA ILE A 133 2.67 9.66 4.42
C ILE A 133 1.16 9.88 4.39
N THR A 134 0.38 8.82 4.24
CA THR A 134 -1.08 8.91 4.29
C THR A 134 -1.55 9.29 5.70
N GLN A 135 -0.92 8.77 6.74
CA GLN A 135 -1.20 9.17 8.11
C GLN A 135 -0.86 10.64 8.37
N LYS A 136 0.34 11.10 7.98
CA LYS A 136 0.74 12.52 8.07
C LYS A 136 -0.21 13.43 7.31
N LEU A 137 -0.68 12.99 6.14
CA LEU A 137 -1.68 13.71 5.34
C LEU A 137 -2.99 13.88 6.11
N ILE A 138 -3.48 12.83 6.77
CA ILE A 138 -4.71 12.85 7.58
C ILE A 138 -4.54 13.76 8.81
N GLU A 139 -3.38 13.70 9.47
CA GLU A 139 -3.06 14.49 10.66
C GLU A 139 -2.76 15.97 10.34
N GLY A 140 -2.59 16.31 9.05
CA GLY A 140 -2.29 17.66 8.59
C GLY A 140 -0.84 18.09 8.87
N GLU A 141 0.06 17.12 9.01
CA GLU A 141 1.50 17.34 9.22
C GLU A 141 2.21 17.81 7.94
N VAL A 142 3.39 18.41 8.11
CA VAL A 142 4.23 18.82 6.99
C VAL A 142 4.89 17.59 6.38
N ILE A 143 4.50 17.24 5.15
CA ILE A 143 5.19 16.18 4.40
C ILE A 143 6.51 16.73 3.87
N THR A 144 7.61 16.34 4.48
CA THR A 144 8.97 16.61 3.97
C THR A 144 9.45 15.40 3.20
N PHE A 145 9.79 15.58 1.93
CA PHE A 145 10.42 14.55 1.12
C PHE A 145 11.92 14.50 1.44
N ASP A 146 12.40 13.42 2.05
CA ASP A 146 13.82 13.10 2.06
C ASP A 146 14.13 12.26 0.79
N PRO A 147 15.05 12.69 -0.09
CA PRO A 147 15.45 11.93 -1.27
C PRO A 147 16.00 10.52 -0.97
N LEU A 148 16.26 10.20 0.30
CA LEU A 148 16.75 8.90 0.75
C LEU A 148 15.63 7.92 1.17
N ASP A 149 14.37 8.36 1.19
CA ASP A 149 13.21 7.53 1.59
C ASP A 149 12.68 6.62 0.45
N THR A 150 13.33 6.63 -0.74
CA THR A 150 13.02 5.76 -1.90
C THR A 150 14.17 4.77 -2.18
#